data_AF-S3BMG5-F1
#
_entry.id   AF-S3BMG5-F1
#
_cell.length_a   1.000
_cell.length_b   1.000
_cell.length_c   1.000
_cell.angle_alpha   90.00
_cell.angle_beta   90.00
_cell.angle_gamma   90.00
#
_symmetry.space_group_name_H-M   'P 1'
#
loop_
_entity.id
_entity.type
_entity.pdbx_description
1 polymer ?
#
loop_
_entity_poly.entity_id
_entity_poly.type
_entity_poly.pdbx_seq_one_letter_code
_entity_poly.pdbx_strand_id
1 'polypeptide(L)'
;MSLEMMAGMADRCDDLRAPGAMNLIVSIFILVGMLVSYLPQHVRIIARGTAEGISPFFILLGVTSATSGFANILTLPQSRQDVACCHDLDTLHCMAGLLGIAQLGVQWMCFAFILVLFLVFFRYNDNVPAEEQAEQPPWQTAVLVAAVCVVHGLLVIVVTAVLAAVAPTHLSTWANVLGLMAALLAAIQYLPQIYTTYHLKHVGSLSIPMMCMQTPGGLLFAGSLFARLGWGGWSSWGIFLLTAVMQGMLLAMGIYYEVSRAADGHSHESSDVSNGHSNGNGGSAPPHVHVRKSRPLYQRMLSYRSARFDDSTPSRYSAHPEHYGSTPDEISDIIDRQESDAAAETQPLLRPGGIGNPRRDYDAAR
;
A
#
# COMPACT_ATOMS: atom_id res chain seq x y z
N MET A 1 -44.58 -14.30 11.88
CA MET A 1 -44.01 -12.96 11.71
C MET A 1 -44.88 -12.02 12.52
N SER A 2 -44.40 -11.46 13.63
CA SER A 2 -45.20 -10.64 14.54
C SER A 2 -45.50 -9.26 13.94
N LEU A 3 -46.64 -8.67 14.30
CA LEU A 3 -47.13 -7.38 13.78
C LEU A 3 -46.15 -6.23 14.03
N GLU A 4 -45.46 -6.25 15.17
CA GLU A 4 -44.39 -5.30 15.51
C GLU A 4 -43.16 -5.43 14.59
N MET A 5 -42.85 -6.65 14.14
CA MET A 5 -41.73 -6.90 13.24
C MET A 5 -42.05 -6.45 11.80
N MET A 6 -43.33 -6.49 11.40
CA MET A 6 -43.79 -5.91 10.14
C MET A 6 -43.83 -4.38 10.19
N ALA A 7 -44.28 -3.80 11.31
CA ALA A 7 -44.26 -2.35 11.51
C ALA A 7 -42.82 -1.79 11.51
N GLY A 8 -41.88 -2.45 12.20
CA GLY A 8 -40.47 -2.05 12.18
C GLY A 8 -39.77 -2.25 10.82
N MET A 9 -40.24 -3.19 9.99
CA MET A 9 -39.76 -3.35 8.62
C MET A 9 -40.28 -2.23 7.70
N ALA A 10 -41.56 -1.85 7.84
CA ALA A 10 -42.17 -0.77 7.07
C ALA A 10 -41.50 0.58 7.36
N ASP A 11 -41.24 0.87 8.64
CA ASP A 11 -40.53 2.08 9.10
C ASP A 11 -39.11 2.17 8.49
N ARG A 12 -38.40 1.02 8.46
CA ARG A 12 -37.07 0.94 7.86
C ARG A 12 -37.06 1.07 6.33
N CYS A 13 -38.06 0.52 5.63
CA CYS A 13 -38.17 0.70 4.18
C CYS A 13 -38.57 2.14 3.83
N ASP A 14 -39.33 2.83 4.68
CA ASP A 14 -39.67 4.25 4.52
C ASP A 14 -38.46 5.16 4.77
N ASP A 15 -37.57 4.84 5.71
CA ASP A 15 -36.28 5.52 5.88
C ASP A 15 -35.39 5.42 4.62
N LEU A 16 -35.47 4.31 3.88
CA LEU A 16 -34.77 4.13 2.60
C LEU A 16 -35.39 4.92 1.43
N ARG A 17 -36.66 5.38 1.54
CA ARG A 17 -37.31 6.19 0.48
C ARG A 17 -36.75 7.61 0.37
N ALA A 18 -36.17 8.15 1.43
CA ALA A 18 -35.61 9.50 1.43
C ALA A 18 -34.10 9.47 1.74
N PRO A 19 -33.24 9.04 0.79
CA PRO A 19 -31.81 9.05 1.00
C PRO A 19 -31.35 10.49 1.26
N GLY A 20 -30.79 10.74 2.45
CA GLY A 20 -30.25 12.04 2.79
C GLY A 20 -29.20 12.46 1.76
N ALA A 21 -29.41 13.59 1.08
CA ALA A 21 -28.53 14.08 0.00
C ALA A 21 -27.06 14.14 0.42
N MET A 22 -26.80 14.45 1.70
CA MET A 22 -25.46 14.46 2.29
C MET A 22 -24.80 13.07 2.29
N ASN A 23 -25.53 12.01 2.64
CA ASN A 23 -25.00 10.63 2.63
C ASN A 23 -24.68 10.17 1.21
N LEU A 24 -25.50 10.57 0.23
CA LEU A 24 -25.27 10.29 -1.18
C LEU A 24 -23.99 11.00 -1.68
N ILE A 25 -23.86 12.30 -1.42
CA ILE A 25 -22.68 13.10 -1.82
C ILE A 25 -21.41 12.52 -1.19
N VAL A 26 -21.43 12.24 0.11
CA VAL A 26 -20.29 11.67 0.83
C VAL A 26 -19.93 10.29 0.26
N SER A 27 -20.90 9.42 0.01
CA SER A 27 -20.64 8.08 -0.52
C SER A 27 -20.06 8.12 -1.95
N ILE A 28 -20.57 9.01 -2.82
CA ILE A 28 -20.01 9.21 -4.17
C ILE A 28 -18.57 9.72 -4.07
N PHE A 29 -18.32 10.70 -3.21
CA PHE A 29 -16.98 11.24 -3.00
C PHE A 29 -15.99 10.16 -2.54
N ILE A 30 -16.39 9.32 -1.57
CA ILE A 30 -15.53 8.24 -1.09
C ILE A 30 -15.31 7.19 -2.19
N LEU A 31 -16.34 6.82 -2.96
CA LEU A 31 -16.21 5.88 -4.07
C LEU A 31 -15.21 6.37 -5.14
N VAL A 32 -15.31 7.64 -5.55
CA VAL A 32 -14.37 8.24 -6.51
C VAL A 32 -12.96 8.29 -5.92
N GLY A 33 -12.82 8.75 -4.68
CA GLY A 33 -11.52 8.81 -3.99
C GLY A 33 -10.85 7.44 -3.85
N MET A 34 -11.64 6.39 -3.60
CA MET A 34 -11.19 5.00 -3.56
C MET A 34 -10.66 4.56 -4.92
N LEU A 35 -11.43 4.71 -6.00
CA LEU A 35 -11.00 4.34 -7.35
C LEU A 35 -9.72 5.08 -7.78
N VAL A 36 -9.65 6.38 -7.50
CA VAL A 36 -8.45 7.20 -7.76
C VAL A 36 -7.25 6.71 -6.95
N SER A 37 -7.46 6.23 -5.72
CA SER A 37 -6.37 5.69 -4.89
C SER A 37 -5.85 4.34 -5.37
N TYR A 38 -6.73 3.48 -5.89
CA TYR A 38 -6.36 2.16 -6.40
C TYR A 38 -5.70 2.21 -7.77
N LEU A 39 -6.10 3.16 -8.63
CA LEU A 39 -5.63 3.22 -10.02
C LEU A 39 -4.09 3.32 -10.14
N PRO A 40 -3.37 4.22 -9.42
CA PRO A 40 -1.91 4.27 -9.48
C PRO A 40 -1.24 2.97 -9.06
N GLN A 41 -1.83 2.25 -8.09
CA GLN A 41 -1.30 0.97 -7.64
C GLN A 41 -1.40 -0.09 -8.75
N HIS A 42 -2.56 -0.19 -9.41
CA HIS A 42 -2.74 -1.10 -10.54
C HIS A 42 -1.81 -0.75 -11.72
N VAL A 43 -1.72 0.53 -12.07
CA VAL A 43 -0.83 1.00 -13.14
C VAL A 43 0.62 0.69 -12.81
N ARG A 44 1.07 0.88 -11.55
CA ARG A 44 2.45 0.58 -11.15
C ARG A 44 2.79 -0.90 -11.31
N ILE A 45 1.87 -1.80 -10.97
CA ILE A 45 2.07 -3.25 -11.11
C ILE A 45 2.13 -3.61 -12.61
N ILE A 46 1.18 -3.11 -13.41
CA ILE A 46 1.12 -3.39 -14.85
C ILE A 46 2.33 -2.84 -15.59
N ALA A 47 2.75 -1.61 -15.28
CA ALA A 47 3.88 -0.95 -15.93
C ALA A 47 5.23 -1.59 -15.55
N ARG A 48 5.35 -2.13 -14.32
CA ARG A 48 6.55 -2.87 -13.90
C ARG A 48 6.67 -4.22 -14.60
N GLY A 49 5.55 -4.88 -14.89
CA GLY A 49 5.55 -6.19 -15.56
C GLY A 49 6.19 -7.32 -14.73
N THR A 50 6.44 -7.09 -13.44
CA THR A 50 6.98 -8.07 -12.49
C THR A 50 6.34 -7.86 -11.12
N ALA A 51 6.20 -8.93 -10.34
CA ALA A 51 5.69 -8.91 -8.96
C ALA A 51 6.78 -8.62 -7.90
N GLU A 52 8.00 -8.26 -8.32
CA GLU A 52 9.12 -7.94 -7.44
C GLU A 52 8.81 -6.80 -6.45
N GLY A 53 9.16 -7.05 -5.18
CA GLY A 53 8.91 -6.13 -4.07
C GLY A 53 7.49 -6.18 -3.50
N ILE A 54 6.60 -7.03 -4.02
CA ILE A 54 5.28 -7.25 -3.44
C ILE A 54 5.30 -8.47 -2.53
N SER A 55 5.07 -8.26 -1.23
CA SER A 55 5.03 -9.36 -0.26
C SER A 55 3.82 -10.27 -0.50
N PRO A 56 4.00 -11.60 -0.69
CA PRO A 56 2.90 -12.55 -0.83
C PRO A 56 1.98 -12.58 0.41
N PHE A 57 2.55 -12.40 1.61
CA PHE A 57 1.79 -12.34 2.86
C PHE A 57 0.91 -11.09 2.93
N PHE A 58 1.35 -9.96 2.39
CA PHE A 58 0.53 -8.74 2.31
C PHE A 58 -0.72 -8.98 1.45
N ILE A 59 -0.57 -9.66 0.31
CA ILE A 59 -1.70 -10.02 -0.55
C ILE A 59 -2.61 -11.02 0.15
N LEU A 60 -2.05 -12.06 0.77
CA LEU A 60 -2.82 -13.08 1.49
C LEU A 60 -3.70 -12.46 2.58
N LEU A 61 -3.09 -11.69 3.49
CA LEU A 61 -3.79 -11.02 4.59
C LEU A 61 -4.80 -9.99 4.07
N GLY A 62 -4.43 -9.23 3.04
CA GLY A 62 -5.29 -8.22 2.44
C GLY A 62 -6.54 -8.81 1.79
N VAL A 63 -6.39 -9.83 0.95
CA VAL A 63 -7.51 -10.48 0.24
C VAL A 63 -8.43 -11.23 1.20
N THR A 64 -7.88 -11.97 2.15
CA THR A 64 -8.68 -12.73 3.13
C THR A 64 -9.42 -11.79 4.10
N SER A 65 -8.77 -10.70 4.53
CA SER A 65 -9.41 -9.64 5.33
C SER A 65 -10.52 -8.94 4.55
N ALA A 66 -10.25 -8.51 3.30
CA ALA A 66 -11.24 -7.86 2.45
C ALA A 66 -12.45 -8.76 2.16
N THR A 67 -12.21 -10.05 1.90
CA THR A 67 -13.27 -11.04 1.67
C THR A 67 -14.13 -11.21 2.92
N SER A 68 -13.50 -11.31 4.10
CA SER A 68 -14.21 -11.41 5.38
C SER A 68 -15.00 -10.14 5.69
N GLY A 69 -14.43 -8.96 5.44
CA GLY A 69 -15.10 -7.67 5.64
C GLY A 69 -16.30 -7.46 4.70
N PHE A 70 -16.17 -7.86 3.43
CA PHE A 70 -17.29 -7.81 2.49
C PHE A 70 -18.39 -8.82 2.84
N ALA A 71 -18.03 -10.04 3.23
CA ALA A 71 -19.02 -11.02 3.71
C ALA A 71 -19.69 -10.58 5.02
N ASN A 72 -18.97 -9.90 5.91
CA ASN A 72 -19.50 -9.34 7.15
C ASN A 72 -20.64 -8.33 6.87
N ILE A 73 -20.42 -7.33 5.99
CA ILE A 73 -21.49 -6.37 5.68
C ILE A 73 -22.71 -7.04 5.04
N LEU A 74 -22.51 -8.04 4.18
CA LEU A 74 -23.60 -8.75 3.49
C LEU A 74 -24.43 -9.62 4.44
N THR A 75 -23.83 -10.11 5.52
CA THR A 75 -24.49 -11.01 6.48
C THR A 75 -25.21 -10.26 7.61
N LEU A 76 -24.91 -8.98 7.81
CA LEU A 76 -25.57 -8.15 8.82
C LEU A 76 -27.10 -8.12 8.63
N PRO A 77 -27.88 -8.22 9.72
CA PRO A 77 -29.35 -8.24 9.65
C PRO A 77 -29.90 -6.95 9.02
N GLN A 78 -29.29 -5.82 9.36
CA GLN A 78 -29.63 -4.50 8.82
C GLN A 78 -29.45 -4.44 7.30
N SER A 79 -28.28 -4.87 6.80
CA SER A 79 -28.01 -4.89 5.36
C SER A 79 -28.90 -5.87 4.60
N ARG A 80 -29.28 -7.01 5.19
CA ARG A 80 -30.24 -7.94 4.58
C ARG A 80 -31.66 -7.36 4.51
N GLN A 81 -32.09 -6.63 5.53
CA GLN A 81 -33.36 -5.91 5.51
C GLN A 81 -33.36 -4.82 4.43
N ASP A 82 -32.27 -4.04 4.33
CA ASP A 82 -32.13 -3.01 3.30
C ASP A 82 -32.24 -3.60 1.89
N VAL A 83 -31.61 -4.77 1.63
CA VAL A 83 -31.70 -5.48 0.34
C VAL A 83 -33.10 -6.06 0.10
N ALA A 84 -33.80 -6.50 1.14
CA ALA A 84 -35.18 -7.00 1.01
C ALA A 84 -36.17 -5.88 0.67
N CYS A 85 -36.01 -4.69 1.24
CA CYS A 85 -36.84 -3.52 0.93
C CYS A 85 -36.72 -3.07 -0.54
N CYS A 86 -35.61 -3.39 -1.21
CA CYS A 86 -35.37 -2.98 -2.59
C CYS A 86 -36.34 -3.58 -3.64
N HIS A 87 -37.11 -4.61 -3.29
CA HIS A 87 -38.16 -5.12 -4.17
C HIS A 87 -39.33 -4.13 -4.32
N ASP A 88 -39.60 -3.32 -3.29
CA ASP A 88 -40.76 -2.44 -3.20
C ASP A 88 -40.42 -0.95 -3.39
N LEU A 89 -39.15 -0.65 -3.70
CA LEU A 89 -38.59 0.69 -3.87
C LEU A 89 -38.22 0.96 -5.33
N ASP A 90 -38.32 2.22 -5.76
CA ASP A 90 -37.76 2.65 -7.03
C ASP A 90 -36.24 2.40 -7.08
N THR A 91 -35.74 2.00 -8.25
CA THR A 91 -34.34 1.60 -8.48
C THR A 91 -33.33 2.63 -7.98
N LEU A 92 -33.60 3.93 -8.15
CA LEU A 92 -32.70 5.00 -7.73
C LEU A 92 -32.60 5.14 -6.21
N HIS A 93 -33.71 4.97 -5.50
CA HIS A 93 -33.77 5.05 -4.04
C HIS A 93 -33.09 3.82 -3.41
N CYS A 94 -33.37 2.63 -3.95
CA CYS A 94 -32.67 1.40 -3.55
C CYS A 94 -31.15 1.52 -3.79
N MET A 95 -30.73 2.01 -4.96
CA MET A 95 -29.30 2.16 -5.24
C MET A 95 -28.60 3.14 -4.30
N ALA A 96 -29.26 4.25 -3.97
CA ALA A 96 -28.74 5.21 -3.00
C ALA A 96 -28.60 4.58 -1.60
N GLY A 97 -29.59 3.80 -1.15
CA GLY A 97 -29.56 3.10 0.14
C GLY A 97 -28.50 1.98 0.23
N LEU A 98 -28.24 1.29 -0.89
CA LEU A 98 -27.25 0.21 -0.97
C LEU A 98 -25.84 0.68 -1.34
N LEU A 99 -25.62 1.97 -1.61
CA LEU A 99 -24.36 2.51 -2.10
C LEU A 99 -23.17 2.16 -1.20
N GLY A 100 -23.36 2.17 0.12
CA GLY A 100 -22.33 1.74 1.06
C GLY A 100 -21.92 0.27 0.85
N ILE A 101 -22.86 -0.66 0.64
CA ILE A 101 -22.53 -2.07 0.36
C ILE A 101 -21.81 -2.18 -0.98
N ALA A 102 -22.29 -1.47 -2.00
CA ALA A 102 -21.66 -1.44 -3.31
C ALA A 102 -20.21 -0.94 -3.25
N GLN A 103 -19.94 0.07 -2.41
CA GLN A 103 -18.59 0.60 -2.21
C GLN A 103 -17.63 -0.43 -1.60
N LEU A 104 -18.05 -1.22 -0.59
CA LEU A 104 -17.24 -2.34 -0.10
C LEU A 104 -17.04 -3.41 -1.17
N GLY A 105 -18.03 -3.66 -2.03
CA GLY A 105 -17.92 -4.59 -3.14
C GLY A 105 -16.89 -4.15 -4.16
N VAL A 106 -16.89 -2.87 -4.54
CA VAL A 106 -15.88 -2.29 -5.44
C VAL A 106 -14.47 -2.38 -4.82
N GLN A 107 -14.34 -2.03 -3.54
CA GLN A 107 -13.09 -2.18 -2.79
C GLN A 107 -12.55 -3.62 -2.84
N TRP A 108 -13.42 -4.59 -2.57
CA TRP A 108 -13.07 -6.01 -2.62
C TRP A 108 -12.65 -6.44 -4.03
N MET A 109 -13.37 -6.02 -5.07
CA MET A 109 -13.02 -6.30 -6.46
C MET A 109 -11.67 -5.70 -6.85
N CYS A 110 -11.36 -4.47 -6.42
CA CYS A 110 -10.05 -3.86 -6.64
C CYS A 110 -8.92 -4.67 -5.99
N PHE A 111 -9.09 -5.11 -4.74
CA PHE A 111 -8.10 -5.97 -4.08
C PHE A 111 -7.97 -7.35 -4.74
N ALA A 112 -9.08 -7.95 -5.18
CA ALA A 112 -9.06 -9.20 -5.93
C ALA A 112 -8.33 -9.03 -7.28
N PHE A 113 -8.49 -7.88 -7.94
CA PHE A 113 -7.74 -7.57 -9.15
C PHE A 113 -6.23 -7.47 -8.90
N ILE A 114 -5.79 -6.92 -7.75
CA ILE A 114 -4.38 -6.97 -7.35
C ILE A 114 -3.87 -8.40 -7.23
N LEU A 115 -4.66 -9.33 -6.66
CA LEU A 115 -4.28 -10.75 -6.60
C LEU A 115 -4.13 -11.35 -8.00
N VAL A 116 -5.04 -11.03 -8.92
CA VAL A 116 -4.94 -11.49 -10.32
C VAL A 116 -3.68 -10.94 -10.98
N LEU A 117 -3.40 -9.64 -10.84
CA LEU A 117 -2.18 -9.04 -11.39
C LEU A 117 -0.92 -9.66 -10.78
N PHE A 118 -0.92 -9.93 -9.47
CA PHE A 118 0.17 -10.61 -8.80
C PHE A 118 0.43 -11.98 -9.42
N LEU A 119 -0.61 -12.77 -9.69
CA LEU A 119 -0.44 -14.10 -10.30
C LEU A 119 -0.01 -14.05 -11.76
N VAL A 120 -0.50 -13.07 -12.53
CA VAL A 120 -0.15 -12.90 -13.95
C VAL A 120 1.31 -12.45 -14.10
N PHE A 121 1.76 -11.52 -13.25
CA PHE A 121 3.12 -10.98 -13.29
C PHE A 121 4.09 -11.72 -12.37
N PHE A 122 3.64 -12.79 -11.70
CA PHE A 122 4.54 -13.68 -10.98
C PHE A 122 5.38 -14.45 -12.00
N ARG A 123 6.67 -14.11 -12.09
CA ARG A 123 7.56 -14.74 -13.05
C ARG A 123 7.85 -16.18 -12.62
N TYR A 124 7.24 -17.14 -13.31
CA TYR A 124 7.71 -18.52 -13.36
C TYR A 124 8.74 -18.60 -14.49
N ASN A 125 10.00 -18.21 -14.26
CA ASN A 125 11.01 -18.30 -15.32
C ASN A 125 12.37 -18.74 -14.77
N ASP A 126 12.86 -19.86 -15.28
CA ASP A 126 14.20 -20.43 -14.97
C ASP A 126 15.35 -19.59 -15.54
N ASN A 127 15.06 -18.57 -16.36
CA ASN A 127 16.05 -17.72 -17.04
C ASN A 127 16.43 -16.45 -16.26
N VAL A 128 16.20 -16.42 -14.95
CA VAL A 128 16.59 -15.31 -14.08
C VAL A 128 17.93 -15.69 -13.43
N PRO A 129 18.93 -14.78 -13.38
CA PRO A 129 20.21 -15.06 -12.72
C PRO A 129 19.99 -15.61 -11.30
N ALA A 130 20.80 -16.59 -10.89
CA ALA A 130 20.61 -17.31 -9.63
C ALA A 130 20.59 -16.39 -8.39
N GLU A 131 21.24 -15.24 -8.46
CA GLU A 131 21.26 -14.22 -7.39
C GLU A 131 19.89 -13.54 -7.21
N GLU A 132 19.21 -13.17 -8.30
CA GLU A 132 17.85 -12.61 -8.25
C GLU A 132 16.79 -13.68 -7.91
N GLN A 133 17.02 -14.95 -8.24
CA GLN A 133 16.14 -16.05 -7.84
C GLN A 133 16.24 -16.38 -6.34
N ALA A 134 17.41 -16.17 -5.72
CA ALA A 134 17.62 -16.49 -4.30
C ALA A 134 16.82 -15.56 -3.36
N GLU A 135 16.53 -14.33 -3.80
CA GLU A 135 15.78 -13.35 -3.01
C GLU A 135 14.26 -13.41 -3.27
N GLN A 136 13.82 -14.06 -4.37
CA GLN A 136 12.40 -14.22 -4.67
C GLN A 136 11.80 -15.46 -3.99
N PRO A 137 10.58 -15.35 -3.40
CA PRO A 137 9.89 -16.51 -2.87
C PRO A 137 9.60 -17.51 -4.01
N PRO A 138 9.70 -18.83 -3.76
CA PRO A 138 9.44 -19.81 -4.80
C PRO A 138 8.01 -19.68 -5.32
N TRP A 139 7.79 -19.99 -6.61
CA TRP A 139 6.47 -19.93 -7.25
C TRP A 139 5.38 -20.71 -6.50
N GLN A 140 5.78 -21.75 -5.78
CA GLN A 140 4.93 -22.51 -4.87
C GLN A 140 4.25 -21.61 -3.83
N THR A 141 4.94 -20.58 -3.33
CA THR A 141 4.41 -19.59 -2.39
C THR A 141 3.29 -18.78 -3.03
N ALA A 142 3.47 -18.33 -4.28
CA ALA A 142 2.45 -17.56 -4.99
C ALA A 142 1.20 -18.41 -5.25
N VAL A 143 1.38 -19.66 -5.67
CA VAL A 143 0.27 -20.61 -5.88
C VAL A 143 -0.41 -20.98 -4.56
N LEU A 144 0.36 -21.20 -3.49
CA LEU A 144 -0.19 -21.45 -2.15
C LEU A 144 -1.02 -20.27 -1.66
N VAL A 145 -0.51 -19.04 -1.77
CA VAL A 145 -1.25 -17.83 -1.40
C VAL A 145 -2.56 -17.72 -2.18
N ALA A 146 -2.51 -17.91 -3.50
CA ALA A 146 -3.72 -17.90 -4.33
C ALA A 146 -4.72 -18.99 -3.92
N ALA A 147 -4.25 -20.21 -3.73
CA ALA A 147 -5.07 -21.34 -3.32
C ALA A 147 -5.73 -21.07 -1.97
N VAL A 148 -4.99 -20.57 -0.98
CA VAL A 148 -5.54 -20.21 0.34
C VAL A 148 -6.58 -19.09 0.22
N CYS A 149 -6.32 -18.05 -0.56
CA CYS A 149 -7.30 -16.97 -0.80
C CYS A 149 -8.61 -17.50 -1.41
N VAL A 150 -8.50 -18.36 -2.44
CA VAL A 150 -9.66 -18.94 -3.12
C VAL A 150 -10.41 -19.90 -2.20
N VAL A 151 -9.72 -20.80 -1.51
CA VAL A 151 -10.33 -21.73 -0.55
C VAL A 151 -11.02 -20.97 0.58
N HIS A 152 -10.39 -19.95 1.14
CA HIS A 152 -11.00 -19.09 2.16
C HIS A 152 -12.27 -18.42 1.64
N GLY A 153 -12.24 -17.82 0.44
CA GLY A 153 -13.41 -17.20 -0.16
C GLY A 153 -14.55 -18.19 -0.40
N LEU A 154 -14.24 -19.38 -0.92
CA LEU A 154 -15.22 -20.45 -1.11
C LEU A 154 -15.82 -20.94 0.21
N LEU A 155 -15.00 -21.14 1.24
CA LEU A 155 -15.47 -21.51 2.58
C LEU A 155 -16.41 -20.45 3.15
N VAL A 156 -16.06 -19.17 3.03
CA VAL A 156 -16.92 -18.06 3.47
C VAL A 156 -18.26 -18.09 2.73
N ILE A 157 -18.27 -18.29 1.41
CA ILE A 157 -19.49 -18.40 0.60
C ILE A 157 -20.34 -19.59 1.05
N VAL A 158 -19.74 -20.79 1.14
CA VAL A 158 -20.46 -22.02 1.48
C VAL A 158 -21.05 -21.94 2.88
N VAL A 159 -20.26 -21.55 3.88
CA VAL A 159 -20.73 -21.40 5.26
C VAL A 159 -21.85 -20.36 5.33
N THR A 160 -21.70 -19.22 4.66
CA THR A 160 -22.74 -18.18 4.62
C THR A 160 -24.02 -18.70 3.98
N ALA A 161 -23.93 -19.42 2.86
CA ALA A 161 -25.08 -19.98 2.16
C ALA A 161 -25.80 -21.05 3.00
N VAL A 162 -25.05 -21.96 3.64
CA VAL A 162 -25.61 -22.98 4.53
C VAL A 162 -26.31 -22.35 5.73
N LEU A 163 -25.70 -21.36 6.38
CA LEU A 163 -26.33 -20.64 7.48
C LEU A 163 -27.57 -19.88 7.02
N ALA A 164 -27.55 -19.27 5.84
CA ALA A 164 -28.71 -18.58 5.28
C ALA A 164 -29.88 -19.52 4.97
N ALA A 165 -29.61 -20.73 4.49
CA ALA A 165 -30.63 -21.71 4.12
C ALA A 165 -31.17 -22.49 5.32
N VAL A 166 -30.31 -22.90 6.26
CA VAL A 166 -30.67 -23.86 7.31
C VAL A 166 -30.91 -23.17 8.66
N ALA A 167 -30.12 -22.15 9.00
CA ALA A 167 -30.15 -21.54 10.32
C ALA A 167 -29.94 -20.01 10.27
N PRO A 168 -30.90 -19.26 9.68
CA PRO A 168 -30.75 -17.81 9.46
C PRO A 168 -30.61 -17.00 10.75
N THR A 169 -30.99 -17.58 11.89
CA THR A 169 -30.78 -17.01 13.23
C THR A 169 -29.30 -16.86 13.59
N HIS A 170 -28.42 -17.72 13.08
CA HIS A 170 -26.98 -17.67 13.35
C HIS A 170 -26.20 -16.72 12.43
N LEU A 171 -26.84 -16.15 11.40
CA LEU A 171 -26.17 -15.23 10.48
C LEU A 171 -25.62 -13.97 11.17
N SER A 172 -26.30 -13.48 12.22
CA SER A 172 -25.81 -12.32 12.98
C SER A 172 -24.52 -12.65 13.75
N THR A 173 -24.44 -13.86 14.32
CA THR A 173 -23.21 -14.34 14.99
C THR A 173 -22.10 -14.54 13.97
N TRP A 174 -22.43 -15.13 12.81
CA TRP A 174 -21.48 -15.32 11.72
C TRP A 174 -20.93 -13.99 11.17
N ALA A 175 -21.77 -12.96 11.03
CA ALA A 175 -21.34 -11.62 10.68
C ALA A 175 -20.27 -11.12 11.66
N ASN A 176 -20.49 -11.25 12.97
CA ASN A 176 -19.51 -10.83 13.97
C ASN A 176 -18.21 -11.63 13.91
N VAL A 177 -18.29 -12.94 13.65
CA VAL A 177 -17.09 -13.78 13.44
C VAL A 177 -16.29 -13.31 12.24
N LEU A 178 -16.93 -13.09 11.08
CA LEU A 178 -16.28 -12.53 9.89
C LEU A 178 -15.67 -11.15 10.17
N GLY A 179 -16.38 -10.34 10.96
CA GLY A 179 -15.94 -9.02 11.37
C GLY A 179 -14.63 -9.06 12.16
N LEU A 180 -14.60 -9.91 13.19
CA LEU A 180 -13.43 -10.14 14.02
C LEU A 180 -12.28 -10.76 13.24
N MET A 181 -12.55 -11.70 12.33
CA MET A 181 -11.52 -12.29 11.47
C MET A 181 -10.87 -11.23 10.59
N ALA A 182 -11.66 -10.36 9.96
CA ALA A 182 -11.13 -9.26 9.17
C ALA A 182 -10.26 -8.30 9.99
N ALA A 183 -10.72 -7.94 11.21
CA ALA A 183 -9.98 -7.07 12.13
C ALA A 183 -8.67 -7.69 12.61
N LEU A 184 -8.66 -8.99 12.92
CA LEU A 184 -7.45 -9.72 13.32
C LEU A 184 -6.44 -9.80 12.18
N LEU A 185 -6.88 -10.14 10.97
CA LEU A 185 -6.02 -10.19 9.78
C LEU A 185 -5.43 -8.81 9.46
N ALA A 186 -6.22 -7.74 9.60
CA ALA A 186 -5.74 -6.38 9.45
C ALA A 186 -4.71 -6.02 10.53
N ALA A 187 -4.96 -6.36 11.80
CA ALA A 187 -4.01 -6.11 12.88
C ALA A 187 -2.66 -6.83 12.64
N ILE A 188 -2.70 -8.09 12.19
CA ILE A 188 -1.50 -8.85 11.81
C ILE A 188 -0.74 -8.17 10.65
N GLN A 189 -1.44 -7.50 9.74
CA GLN A 189 -0.82 -6.77 8.63
C GLN A 189 -0.16 -5.46 9.10
N TYR A 190 -0.85 -4.65 9.90
CA TYR A 190 -0.39 -3.31 10.27
C TYR A 190 0.57 -3.29 11.48
N LEU A 191 0.39 -4.15 12.48
CA LEU A 191 1.20 -4.12 13.71
C LEU A 191 2.69 -4.37 13.47
N PRO A 192 3.12 -5.39 12.70
CA PRO A 192 4.53 -5.61 12.41
C PRO A 192 5.16 -4.42 11.67
N GLN A 193 4.37 -3.78 10.80
CA GLN A 193 4.81 -2.59 10.07
C GLN A 193 5.00 -1.40 11.01
N ILE A 194 4.06 -1.17 11.93
CA ILE A 194 4.15 -0.12 12.96
C ILE A 194 5.40 -0.34 13.81
N TYR A 195 5.61 -1.56 14.30
CA TYR A 195 6.78 -1.93 15.09
C TYR A 195 8.08 -1.68 14.32
N THR A 196 8.16 -2.16 13.09
CA THR A 196 9.36 -2.02 12.25
C THR A 196 9.66 -0.56 11.95
N THR A 197 8.65 0.25 11.59
CA THR A 197 8.82 1.69 11.37
C THR A 197 9.26 2.40 12.66
N TYR A 198 8.72 2.01 13.80
CA TYR A 198 9.12 2.58 15.09
C TYR A 198 10.59 2.29 15.43
N HIS A 199 11.08 1.09 15.12
CA HIS A 199 12.47 0.69 15.39
C HIS A 199 13.47 1.24 14.38
N LEU A 200 13.13 1.24 13.08
CA LEU A 200 14.03 1.71 12.02
C LEU A 200 14.16 3.23 11.98
N LYS A 201 13.24 3.99 12.60
CA LYS A 201 13.21 5.47 12.57
C LYS A 201 13.22 6.08 11.16
N HIS A 202 12.84 5.29 10.16
CA HIS A 202 12.68 5.74 8.78
C HIS A 202 11.53 5.01 8.10
N VAL A 203 10.88 5.73 7.18
CA VAL A 203 9.77 5.26 6.36
C VAL A 203 10.41 4.73 5.08
N GLY A 204 10.71 3.43 5.01
CA GLY A 204 11.45 2.83 3.89
C GLY A 204 10.82 3.06 2.50
N SER A 205 10.11 2.07 1.95
CA SER A 205 9.47 2.17 0.62
C SER A 205 8.00 2.61 0.66
N LEU A 206 7.51 3.05 1.83
CA LEU A 206 6.10 3.37 2.06
C LEU A 206 5.67 4.62 1.29
N SER A 207 4.55 4.53 0.57
CA SER A 207 3.99 5.70 -0.13
C SER A 207 3.21 6.59 0.84
N ILE A 208 3.87 7.63 1.37
CA ILE A 208 3.24 8.69 2.17
C ILE A 208 2.03 9.31 1.45
N PRO A 209 2.08 9.64 0.14
CA PRO A 209 0.93 10.21 -0.58
C PRO A 209 -0.31 9.32 -0.58
N MET A 210 -0.12 8.01 -0.73
CA MET A 210 -1.21 7.03 -0.69
C MET A 210 -1.87 7.01 0.69
N MET A 211 -1.08 7.05 1.76
CA MET A 211 -1.60 7.06 3.13
C MET A 211 -2.30 8.36 3.51
N CYS A 212 -1.84 9.51 3.00
CA CYS A 212 -2.50 10.80 3.22
C CYS A 212 -3.91 10.87 2.62
N MET A 213 -4.15 10.21 1.48
CA MET A 213 -5.48 10.15 0.89
C MET A 213 -6.37 9.08 1.55
N GLN A 214 -5.79 7.92 1.84
CA GLN A 214 -6.56 6.78 2.37
C GLN A 214 -6.96 6.93 3.83
N THR A 215 -6.11 7.52 4.69
CA THR A 215 -6.41 7.62 6.12
C THR A 215 -7.68 8.45 6.40
N PRO A 216 -7.82 9.69 5.85
CA PRO A 216 -9.05 10.46 6.02
C PRO A 216 -10.25 9.80 5.34
N GLY A 217 -10.05 9.22 4.16
CA GLY A 217 -11.11 8.49 3.44
C GLY A 217 -11.64 7.29 4.23
N GLY A 218 -10.75 6.53 4.88
CA GLY A 218 -11.09 5.39 5.72
C GLY A 218 -11.87 5.78 6.98
N LEU A 219 -11.50 6.89 7.62
CA LEU A 219 -12.26 7.44 8.76
C LEU A 219 -13.64 7.95 8.34
N LEU A 220 -13.72 8.68 7.23
CA LEU A 220 -15.00 9.14 6.66
C LEU A 220 -15.91 7.97 6.30
N PHE A 221 -15.32 6.89 5.75
CA PHE A 221 -16.06 5.68 5.41
C PHE A 221 -16.54 4.90 6.63
N ALA A 222 -15.71 4.78 7.67
CA ALA A 222 -16.15 4.19 8.94
C ALA A 222 -17.30 5.01 9.56
N GLY A 223 -17.21 6.35 9.50
CA GLY A 223 -18.27 7.26 9.94
C GLY A 223 -19.56 7.11 9.14
N SER A 224 -19.47 6.97 7.80
CA SER A 224 -20.67 6.77 6.96
C SER A 224 -21.34 5.42 7.23
N LEU A 225 -20.56 4.37 7.49
CA LEU A 225 -21.09 3.07 7.92
C LEU A 225 -21.72 3.13 9.31
N PHE A 226 -21.14 3.87 10.25
CA PHE A 226 -21.74 4.11 11.57
C PHE A 226 -23.07 4.87 11.45
N ALA A 227 -23.13 5.92 10.63
CA ALA A 227 -24.36 6.68 10.40
C ALA A 227 -25.47 5.80 9.80
N ARG A 228 -25.10 4.84 8.94
CA ARG A 228 -26.04 3.92 8.30
C ARG A 228 -26.50 2.76 9.19
N LEU A 229 -25.57 2.11 9.89
CA LEU A 229 -25.83 0.87 10.63
C LEU A 229 -26.05 1.12 12.13
N GLY A 230 -25.63 2.27 12.64
CA GLY A 230 -25.60 2.57 14.06
C GLY A 230 -24.76 1.57 14.85
N TRP A 231 -25.14 1.34 16.11
CA TRP A 231 -24.45 0.42 17.01
C TRP A 231 -24.59 -1.06 16.61
N GLY A 232 -25.63 -1.41 15.85
CA GLY A 232 -25.87 -2.78 15.38
C GLY A 232 -24.84 -3.28 14.35
N GLY A 233 -24.18 -2.36 13.64
CA GLY A 233 -23.16 -2.67 12.63
C GLY A 233 -21.72 -2.54 13.11
N TRP A 234 -21.46 -2.62 14.42
CA TRP A 234 -20.11 -2.44 14.98
C TRP A 234 -19.06 -3.36 14.37
N SER A 235 -19.44 -4.58 13.99
CA SER A 235 -18.53 -5.53 13.37
C SER A 235 -18.16 -5.18 11.93
N SER A 236 -18.88 -4.26 11.28
CA SER A 236 -18.52 -3.69 9.97
C SER A 236 -17.73 -2.40 10.11
N TRP A 237 -18.31 -1.35 10.69
CA TRP A 237 -17.62 -0.05 10.77
C TRP A 237 -16.39 -0.08 11.67
N GLY A 238 -16.37 -0.98 12.67
CA GLY A 238 -15.25 -1.14 13.59
C GLY A 238 -13.98 -1.62 12.92
N ILE A 239 -14.06 -2.48 11.89
CA ILE A 239 -12.89 -2.90 11.12
C ILE A 239 -12.27 -1.70 10.41
N PHE A 240 -13.08 -0.91 9.71
CA PHE A 240 -12.59 0.24 8.95
C PHE A 240 -12.02 1.33 9.86
N LEU A 241 -12.63 1.53 11.03
CA LEU A 241 -12.09 2.42 12.05
C LEU A 241 -10.73 1.91 12.55
N LEU A 242 -10.61 0.62 12.89
CA LEU A 242 -9.36 0.02 13.34
C LEU A 242 -8.26 0.18 12.29
N THR A 243 -8.55 -0.16 11.02
CA THR A 243 -7.58 -0.05 9.92
C THR A 243 -7.16 1.39 9.68
N ALA A 244 -8.11 2.34 9.71
CA ALA A 244 -7.80 3.75 9.48
C ALA A 244 -6.97 4.35 10.62
N VAL A 245 -7.21 3.94 11.87
CA VAL A 245 -6.40 4.35 13.02
C VAL A 245 -4.98 3.79 12.92
N MET A 246 -4.82 2.50 12.59
CA MET A 246 -3.51 1.88 12.40
C MET A 246 -2.73 2.53 11.25
N GLN A 247 -3.40 2.80 10.13
CA GLN A 247 -2.80 3.50 8.99
C GLN A 247 -2.44 4.95 9.34
N GLY A 248 -3.27 5.62 10.14
CA GLY A 248 -2.99 6.96 10.66
C GLY A 248 -1.78 7.01 11.59
N MET A 249 -1.59 5.99 12.43
CA MET A 249 -0.38 5.86 13.26
C MET A 249 0.88 5.73 12.39
N LEU A 250 0.84 4.91 11.35
CA LEU A 250 1.94 4.79 10.38
C LEU A 250 2.21 6.11 9.67
N LEU A 251 1.16 6.82 9.24
CA LEU A 251 1.29 8.12 8.60
C LEU A 251 1.93 9.16 9.52
N ALA A 252 1.50 9.21 10.79
CA ALA A 252 2.02 10.14 11.78
C ALA A 252 3.52 9.89 12.05
N MET A 253 3.90 8.62 12.26
CA MET A 253 5.32 8.25 12.39
C MET A 253 6.09 8.60 11.11
N GLY A 254 5.48 8.38 9.95
CA GLY A 254 6.09 8.65 8.66
C GLY A 254 6.44 10.12 8.47
N ILE A 255 5.47 11.00 8.70
CA ILE A 255 5.64 12.46 8.67
C ILE A 255 6.69 12.89 9.70
N TYR A 256 6.60 12.36 10.93
CA TYR A 256 7.53 12.72 12.00
C TYR A 256 9.00 12.42 11.65
N TYR A 257 9.29 11.24 11.10
CA TYR A 257 10.67 10.87 10.75
C TYR A 257 11.19 11.60 9.51
N GLU A 258 10.35 11.89 8.52
CA GLU A 258 10.75 12.72 7.37
C GLU A 258 11.08 14.16 7.78
N VAL A 259 10.23 14.77 8.63
CA VAL A 259 10.47 16.13 9.13
C VAL A 259 11.72 16.19 10.02
N SER A 260 11.92 15.19 10.89
CA SER A 260 13.10 15.13 11.75
C SER A 260 14.40 15.03 10.93
N ARG A 261 14.41 14.20 9.89
CA ARG A 261 15.56 14.09 8.98
C ARG A 261 15.84 15.37 8.20
N ALA A 262 14.78 16.07 7.76
CA ALA A 262 14.95 17.34 7.08
C ALA A 262 15.55 18.41 8.00
N ALA A 263 15.16 18.43 9.28
CA ALA A 263 15.71 19.35 10.27
C ALA A 263 17.20 19.08 10.55
N ASP A 264 17.60 17.81 10.69
CA ASP A 264 19.00 17.42 10.91
C ASP A 264 19.88 17.82 9.71
N GLY A 265 19.41 17.64 8.47
CA GLY A 265 20.14 18.05 7.27
C GLY A 265 20.43 19.56 7.18
N HIS A 266 19.47 20.41 7.57
CA HIS A 266 19.66 21.87 7.52
C HIS A 266 20.66 22.38 8.57
N SER A 267 20.77 21.69 9.72
CA SER A 267 21.72 22.05 10.78
C SER A 267 23.18 21.79 10.42
N HIS A 268 23.44 20.77 9.60
CA HIS A 268 24.78 20.48 9.08
C HIS A 268 25.21 21.50 8.01
N GLU A 269 24.32 21.86 7.08
CA GLU A 269 24.64 22.81 6.00
C GLU A 269 24.89 24.25 6.51
N SER A 270 24.16 24.68 7.55
CA SER A 270 24.38 25.99 8.17
C SER A 270 25.63 26.07 9.06
N SER A 271 26.18 24.94 9.50
CA SER A 271 27.44 24.89 10.25
C SER A 271 28.66 24.99 9.34
N ASP A 272 28.62 24.41 8.13
CA ASP A 272 29.72 24.50 7.16
C ASP A 272 29.82 25.89 6.51
N VAL A 273 28.70 26.58 6.29
CA VAL A 273 28.71 27.96 5.75
C VAL A 273 29.26 28.99 6.75
N SER A 274 29.08 28.76 8.06
CA SER A 274 29.59 29.68 9.10
C SER A 274 31.10 29.57 9.32
N ASN A 275 31.72 28.43 8.98
CA ASN A 275 33.17 28.21 9.14
C ASN A 275 34.01 28.69 7.92
N GLY A 276 33.38 29.16 6.85
CA GLY A 276 34.05 29.58 5.61
C GLY A 276 34.63 31.00 5.58
N HIS A 277 34.54 31.78 6.66
CA HIS A 277 35.02 33.18 6.71
C HIS A 277 35.96 33.45 7.89
N SER A 278 37.13 32.82 7.91
CA SER A 278 38.27 33.32 8.70
C SER A 278 39.49 33.55 7.82
N ASN A 279 39.91 34.82 7.78
CA ASN A 279 41.00 35.37 6.99
C ASN A 279 42.25 35.46 7.89
N GLY A 280 43.44 35.13 7.36
CA GLY A 280 44.71 35.65 7.89
C GLY A 280 45.74 34.64 8.43
N ASN A 281 46.76 34.38 7.60
CA ASN A 281 48.21 34.44 7.87
C ASN A 281 48.79 33.96 9.22
N GLY A 282 49.68 32.96 9.18
CA GLY A 282 50.81 32.82 10.12
C GLY A 282 50.97 31.48 10.85
N GLY A 283 52.07 30.79 10.55
CA GLY A 283 52.97 30.15 11.54
C GLY A 283 52.49 28.98 12.42
N SER A 284 53.01 27.78 12.11
CA SER A 284 53.51 26.72 13.02
C SER A 284 52.58 26.01 14.04
N ALA A 285 52.65 24.67 13.96
CA ALA A 285 52.38 23.60 14.94
C ALA A 285 50.95 22.99 14.98
N PRO A 286 50.82 21.67 15.17
CA PRO A 286 49.58 20.93 14.95
C PRO A 286 48.76 20.79 16.25
N PRO A 287 47.42 20.71 16.17
CA PRO A 287 46.67 20.00 17.20
C PRO A 287 45.77 18.89 16.63
N HIS A 288 45.77 17.80 17.40
CA HIS A 288 44.98 16.58 17.29
C HIS A 288 43.59 16.72 16.68
N VAL A 289 43.36 16.00 15.57
CA VAL A 289 42.04 15.77 14.98
C VAL A 289 41.35 14.64 15.75
N HIS A 290 40.33 14.97 16.54
CA HIS A 290 39.34 13.99 16.97
C HIS A 290 38.45 13.63 15.78
N VAL A 291 38.70 12.48 15.16
CA VAL A 291 37.83 11.90 14.13
C VAL A 291 36.54 11.42 14.80
N ARG A 292 35.50 12.26 14.82
CA ARG A 292 34.13 11.79 15.06
C ARG A 292 33.64 11.21 13.73
N LYS A 293 33.40 9.90 13.71
CA LYS A 293 32.78 9.17 12.59
C LYS A 293 31.37 9.75 12.31
N SER A 294 31.28 10.69 11.38
CA SER A 294 30.02 11.09 10.76
C SER A 294 29.66 10.05 9.70
N ARG A 295 28.52 9.37 9.88
CA ARG A 295 27.96 8.47 8.86
C ARG A 295 27.39 9.28 7.69
N PRO A 296 27.49 8.83 6.43
CA PRO A 296 27.10 9.65 5.29
C PRO A 296 25.57 9.80 5.21
N LEU A 297 25.13 11.02 4.93
CA LEU A 297 23.75 11.39 4.65
C LEU A 297 23.36 10.86 3.27
N TYR A 298 22.40 9.93 3.21
CA TYR A 298 21.73 9.58 1.96
C TYR A 298 20.78 10.72 1.56
N GLN A 299 21.34 11.70 0.86
CA GLN A 299 20.61 12.83 0.27
C GLN A 299 19.98 12.36 -1.04
N ARG A 300 18.66 12.16 -1.04
CA ARG A 300 17.88 11.86 -2.24
C ARG A 300 17.90 13.09 -3.14
N MET A 301 18.84 13.14 -4.10
CA MET A 301 18.94 14.23 -5.06
C MET A 301 17.90 14.06 -6.16
N LEU A 302 16.91 14.95 -6.13
CA LEU A 302 16.05 15.25 -7.26
C LEU A 302 16.91 15.67 -8.45
N SER A 303 16.72 14.97 -9.56
CA SER A 303 17.32 15.24 -10.87
C SER A 303 17.12 16.69 -11.32
N TYR A 304 18.17 17.52 -11.29
CA TYR A 304 18.25 18.70 -12.12
C TYR A 304 19.15 18.40 -13.32
N ARG A 305 18.49 18.30 -14.47
CA ARG A 305 19.04 18.22 -15.82
C ARG A 305 19.96 19.42 -16.08
N SER A 306 21.26 19.34 -15.73
CA SER A 306 22.41 20.05 -16.34
C SER A 306 23.63 20.19 -15.40
N ALA A 307 24.28 19.10 -14.99
CA ALA A 307 25.64 19.19 -14.44
C ALA A 307 26.65 18.94 -15.57
N ARG A 308 27.23 20.04 -16.03
CA ARG A 308 28.30 20.16 -17.01
C ARG A 308 29.58 19.48 -16.48
N PHE A 309 30.24 18.71 -17.35
CA PHE A 309 31.58 18.12 -17.24
C PHE A 309 32.49 18.70 -16.13
N ASP A 310 32.71 17.93 -15.07
CA ASP A 310 33.93 17.96 -14.27
C ASP A 310 34.43 16.51 -14.14
N ASP A 311 35.62 16.24 -14.68
CA ASP A 311 36.24 14.89 -14.82
C ASP A 311 36.53 14.20 -13.46
N SER A 312 36.40 14.94 -12.36
CA SER A 312 36.72 14.51 -10.99
C SER A 312 35.51 14.05 -10.17
N THR A 313 34.29 14.08 -10.75
CA THR A 313 33.10 13.56 -10.06
C THR A 313 32.74 12.17 -10.59
N PRO A 314 32.59 11.16 -9.73
CA PRO A 314 32.28 9.81 -10.18
C PRO A 314 30.94 9.82 -10.94
N SER A 315 30.99 9.36 -12.19
CA SER A 315 29.80 9.12 -13.00
C SER A 315 28.91 8.05 -12.33
N ARG A 316 27.63 8.04 -12.70
CA ARG A 316 26.62 7.08 -12.26
C ARG A 316 27.05 5.61 -12.43
N TYR A 317 27.99 5.37 -13.35
CA TYR A 317 28.69 4.11 -13.55
C TYR A 317 30.17 4.42 -13.80
N SER A 318 31.01 4.45 -12.77
CA SER A 318 32.46 4.52 -12.92
C SER A 318 33.05 3.11 -12.77
N ALA A 319 33.83 2.66 -13.76
CA ALA A 319 34.45 1.34 -13.73
C ALA A 319 35.64 1.23 -12.75
N HIS A 320 36.09 2.37 -12.22
CA HIS A 320 37.25 2.48 -11.33
C HIS A 320 36.94 3.42 -10.15
N PRO A 321 36.19 2.96 -9.14
CA PRO A 321 35.88 3.71 -7.92
C PRO A 321 37.14 4.18 -7.17
N GLU A 322 38.23 3.40 -7.25
CA GLU A 322 39.54 3.67 -6.67
C GLU A 322 40.22 4.94 -7.18
N HIS A 323 39.75 5.51 -8.30
CA HIS A 323 40.27 6.77 -8.81
C HIS A 323 39.62 8.00 -8.17
N TYR A 324 38.47 7.81 -7.52
CA TYR A 324 37.65 8.87 -6.94
C TYR A 324 37.63 8.84 -5.40
N GLY A 325 38.01 7.73 -4.78
CA GLY A 325 38.14 7.57 -3.33
C GLY A 325 39.59 7.36 -2.90
N SER A 326 40.03 8.04 -1.85
CA SER A 326 41.40 7.92 -1.31
C SER A 326 41.49 6.98 -0.12
N THR A 327 40.34 6.71 0.52
CA THR A 327 40.20 5.83 1.68
C THR A 327 39.27 4.64 1.37
N PRO A 328 39.46 3.47 2.03
CA PRO A 328 38.59 2.30 1.80
C PRO A 328 37.10 2.57 2.05
N ASP A 329 36.81 3.42 3.04
CA ASP A 329 35.43 3.79 3.39
C ASP A 329 34.79 4.64 2.28
N GLU A 330 35.52 5.62 1.71
CA GLU A 330 35.05 6.41 0.56
C GLU A 330 34.79 5.56 -0.68
N ILE A 331 35.66 4.58 -0.95
CA ILE A 331 35.49 3.65 -2.06
C ILE A 331 34.21 2.82 -1.87
N SER A 332 33.94 2.34 -0.65
CA SER A 332 32.72 1.60 -0.35
C SER A 332 31.46 2.45 -0.53
N ASP A 333 31.48 3.72 -0.08
CA ASP A 333 30.36 4.64 -0.22
C ASP A 333 30.06 4.97 -1.70
N ILE A 334 31.09 5.03 -2.55
CA ILE A 334 30.94 5.22 -4.00
C ILE A 334 30.27 4.00 -4.63
N ILE A 335 30.68 2.79 -4.25
CA ILE A 335 30.12 1.52 -4.74
C ILE A 335 28.64 1.40 -4.32
N ASP A 336 28.34 1.60 -3.04
CA ASP A 336 26.98 1.52 -2.51
C ASP A 336 26.03 2.52 -3.19
N ARG A 337 26.54 3.72 -3.50
CA ARG A 337 25.77 4.75 -4.21
C ARG A 337 25.48 4.32 -5.65
N GLN A 338 26.47 3.80 -6.37
CA GLN A 338 26.30 3.28 -7.73
C GLN A 338 25.33 2.09 -7.78
N GLU A 339 25.38 1.20 -6.79
CA GLU A 339 24.46 0.07 -6.68
C GLU A 339 23.02 0.53 -6.39
N SER A 340 22.87 1.55 -5.53
CA SER A 340 21.55 2.14 -5.26
C SER A 340 20.96 2.89 -6.47
N ASP A 341 21.80 3.56 -7.25
CA ASP A 341 21.40 4.24 -8.49
C ASP A 341 21.03 3.23 -9.58
N ALA A 342 21.78 2.12 -9.68
CA ALA A 342 21.49 1.01 -10.58
C ALA A 342 20.16 0.32 -10.23
N ALA A 343 19.89 0.09 -8.94
CA ALA A 343 18.62 -0.46 -8.46
C ALA A 343 17.42 0.47 -8.70
N ALA A 344 17.64 1.79 -8.76
CA ALA A 344 16.61 2.78 -9.07
C ALA A 344 16.42 3.00 -10.59
N GLU A 345 17.33 2.51 -11.43
CA GLU A 345 17.31 2.73 -12.87
C GLU A 345 16.37 1.74 -13.59
N THR A 346 15.22 2.24 -14.03
CA THR A 346 14.22 1.45 -14.77
C THR A 346 14.43 1.48 -16.28
N GLN A 347 15.51 2.13 -16.76
CA GLN A 347 15.85 2.17 -18.17
C GLN A 347 16.65 0.89 -18.52
N PRO A 348 16.26 0.13 -19.56
CA PRO A 348 17.07 -0.99 -19.99
C PRO A 348 18.45 -0.46 -20.39
N LEU A 349 19.51 -1.05 -19.81
CA LEU A 349 20.92 -0.69 -20.00
C LEU A 349 21.35 -0.68 -21.48
N LEU A 350 20.54 -1.27 -22.35
CA LEU A 350 20.69 -1.22 -23.80
C LEU A 350 19.39 -0.72 -24.43
N ARG A 351 19.46 0.38 -25.19
CA ARG A 351 18.39 0.74 -26.12
C ARG A 351 18.08 -0.46 -27.02
N PRO A 352 16.81 -0.73 -27.37
CA PRO A 352 16.50 -1.70 -28.42
C PRO A 352 17.29 -1.36 -29.69
N GLY A 353 18.27 -2.21 -30.03
CA GLY A 353 19.19 -2.00 -31.17
C GLY A 353 20.64 -1.60 -30.82
N GLY A 354 20.97 -1.43 -29.53
CA GLY A 354 22.35 -1.21 -29.06
C GLY A 354 23.27 -2.41 -29.23
N ILE A 355 24.59 -2.15 -29.26
CA ILE A 355 25.64 -3.17 -29.28
C ILE A 355 25.52 -3.98 -27.99
N GLY A 356 25.14 -5.25 -28.09
CA GLY A 356 24.85 -6.14 -26.95
C GLY A 356 23.44 -6.75 -26.95
N ASN A 357 22.57 -6.43 -27.91
CA ASN A 357 21.27 -7.07 -28.02
C ASN A 357 21.40 -8.49 -28.60
N PRO A 358 21.04 -9.57 -27.87
CA PRO A 358 21.21 -10.96 -28.34
C PRO A 358 20.36 -11.33 -29.57
N ARG A 359 19.45 -10.44 -30.01
CA ARG A 359 18.63 -10.60 -31.22
C ARG A 359 19.15 -9.82 -32.44
N ARG A 360 20.34 -9.23 -32.37
CA ARG A 360 20.95 -8.58 -33.52
C ARG A 360 21.78 -9.62 -34.28
N ASP A 361 21.19 -10.22 -35.31
CA ASP A 361 21.94 -10.98 -36.31
C ASP A 361 22.98 -10.04 -36.93
N TYR A 362 24.25 -10.37 -36.74
CA TYR A 362 25.38 -9.65 -37.34
C TYR A 362 25.68 -10.09 -38.78
N ASP A 363 24.86 -10.95 -39.36
CA ASP A 363 25.05 -11.48 -40.71
C ASP A 363 24.06 -10.88 -41.71
N ALA A 364 24.36 -9.65 -42.15
CA ALA A 364 23.85 -9.13 -43.42
C ALA A 364 24.82 -8.06 -43.97
N ALA A 365 26.04 -8.49 -44.27
CA ALA A 365 26.91 -7.76 -45.19
C ALA A 365 27.78 -8.76 -45.97
N ARG A 366 27.22 -9.29 -47.05
CA ARG A 366 27.92 -9.51 -48.31
C ARG A 366 26.97 -9.41 -49.49
#